data_AF-A0A0U1RQE9-F1
#
_entry.id   AF-A0A0U1RQE9-F1
#
_cell.length_a   1.000
_cell.length_b   1.000
_cell.length_c   1.000
_cell.angle_alpha   90.00
_cell.angle_beta   90.00
_cell.angle_gamma   90.00
#
_symmetry.space_group_name_H-M   'P 1'
#
loop_
_entity.id
_entity.type
_entity.pdbx_description
1 polymer ?
#
loop_
_entity_poly.entity_id
_entity_poly.type
_entity_poly.pdbx_seq_one_letter_code
_entity_poly.pdbx_strand_id
1 'polypeptide(L)'
;MAALDSLSLFTSLGLSEQKARETLKNSALSAQLREAATQQTLGSTIDKATGILLYGLASRLRDTRRLSFLVSYIASKKIHTEPQLSAALEYVRSHPLDPIDTVDFERECGVGVIVTPEQIEEAVEAAINRHRPQLLVERYHFNMGLLMGEARAVLKWADGKMIKNEVDMQVLHLLGPKLEADLEKKF
;
A
#
# COMPACT_ATOMS: atom_id res chain seq x y z
N MET A 1 3.02 -23.55 18.01
CA MET A 1 2.05 -22.85 18.87
C MET A 1 0.69 -23.49 18.65
N ALA A 2 0.25 -24.34 19.57
CA ALA A 2 -1.02 -25.06 19.45
C ALA A 2 -2.18 -24.07 19.64
N ALA A 3 -2.91 -23.82 18.54
CA ALA A 3 -4.17 -23.08 18.45
C ALA A 3 -4.27 -21.78 19.27
N LEU A 4 -3.58 -20.72 18.84
CA LEU A 4 -4.06 -19.37 19.15
C LEU A 4 -5.53 -19.29 18.71
N ASP A 5 -6.41 -18.86 19.62
CA ASP A 5 -7.77 -18.50 19.25
C ASP A 5 -7.72 -17.55 18.06
N SER A 6 -8.61 -17.72 17.09
CA SER A 6 -8.49 -17.00 15.82
C SER A 6 -8.65 -15.49 15.97
N LEU A 7 -9.35 -15.03 17.01
CA LEU A 7 -9.37 -13.62 17.36
C LEU A 7 -7.98 -13.13 17.75
N SER A 8 -7.30 -13.87 18.63
CA SER A 8 -5.94 -13.53 19.09
C SER A 8 -4.91 -13.56 17.96
N LEU A 9 -5.02 -14.52 17.03
CA LEU A 9 -4.19 -14.57 15.84
C LEU A 9 -4.42 -13.31 14.99
N PHE A 10 -5.66 -12.99 14.67
CA PHE A 10 -5.97 -11.86 13.78
C PHE A 10 -5.62 -10.50 14.38
N THR A 11 -5.77 -10.32 15.69
CA THR A 11 -5.31 -9.08 16.36
C THR A 11 -3.79 -8.98 16.40
N SER A 12 -3.06 -10.10 16.57
CA SER A 12 -1.59 -10.09 16.50
C SER A 12 -1.06 -9.77 15.10
N LEU A 13 -1.81 -10.08 14.03
CA LEU A 13 -1.54 -9.62 12.66
C LEU A 13 -1.78 -8.11 12.44
N GLY A 14 -2.24 -7.38 13.46
CA GLY A 14 -2.43 -5.93 13.39
C GLY A 14 -3.87 -5.49 13.07
N LEU A 15 -4.83 -6.41 12.98
CA LEU A 15 -6.24 -6.02 12.88
C LEU A 15 -6.75 -5.45 14.21
N SER A 16 -7.66 -4.48 14.13
CA SER A 16 -8.44 -4.08 15.30
C SER A 16 -9.32 -5.23 15.78
N GLU A 17 -9.67 -5.26 17.07
CA GLU A 17 -10.54 -6.31 17.61
C GLU A 17 -11.89 -6.37 16.87
N GLN A 18 -12.46 -5.20 16.56
CA GLN A 18 -13.68 -5.11 15.75
C GLN A 18 -13.50 -5.79 14.39
N LYS A 19 -12.43 -5.46 13.66
CA LYS A 19 -12.17 -6.02 12.33
C LYS A 19 -11.87 -7.52 12.38
N ALA A 20 -11.19 -7.98 13.42
CA ALA A 20 -10.94 -9.38 13.66
C ALA A 20 -12.26 -10.15 13.91
N ARG A 21 -13.17 -9.62 14.73
CA ARG A 21 -14.51 -10.20 14.95
C ARG A 21 -15.36 -10.25 13.68
N GLU A 22 -15.31 -9.22 12.85
CA GLU A 22 -15.97 -9.22 11.54
C GLU A 22 -15.38 -10.30 10.62
N THR A 23 -14.06 -10.42 10.59
CA THR A 23 -13.33 -11.40 9.77
C THR A 23 -13.72 -12.84 10.16
N LEU A 24 -13.85 -13.12 11.46
CA LEU A 24 -14.27 -14.43 11.99
C LEU A 24 -15.64 -14.89 11.51
N LYS A 25 -16.53 -13.97 11.15
CA LYS A 25 -17.85 -14.31 10.59
C LYS A 25 -17.74 -14.90 9.18
N ASN A 26 -16.64 -14.60 8.46
CA ASN A 26 -16.35 -15.18 7.16
C ASN A 26 -15.40 -16.37 7.34
N SER A 27 -15.96 -17.58 7.32
CA SER A 27 -15.22 -18.83 7.54
C SER A 27 -14.14 -19.07 6.47
N ALA A 28 -14.43 -18.78 5.21
CA ALA A 28 -13.48 -18.95 4.10
C ALA A 28 -12.28 -18.01 4.24
N LEU A 29 -12.53 -16.71 4.45
CA LEU A 29 -11.47 -15.73 4.69
C LEU A 29 -10.66 -16.06 5.93
N SER A 30 -11.34 -16.45 7.02
CA SER A 30 -10.67 -16.80 8.28
C SER A 30 -9.74 -18.01 8.12
N ALA A 31 -10.17 -19.02 7.38
CA ALA A 31 -9.34 -20.19 7.09
C ALA A 31 -8.13 -19.81 6.23
N GLN A 32 -8.34 -19.03 5.17
CA GLN A 32 -7.28 -18.59 4.26
C GLN A 32 -6.25 -17.68 4.95
N LEU A 33 -6.70 -16.77 5.82
CA LEU A 33 -5.82 -15.92 6.60
C LEU A 33 -5.00 -16.70 7.63
N ARG A 34 -5.60 -17.70 8.28
CA ARG A 34 -4.89 -18.58 9.19
C ARG A 34 -3.83 -19.40 8.46
N GLU A 35 -4.16 -19.93 7.29
CA GLU A 35 -3.22 -20.66 6.44
C GLU A 35 -2.04 -19.76 6.04
N ALA A 36 -2.33 -18.55 5.55
CA ALA A 36 -1.30 -17.58 5.18
C ALA A 36 -0.37 -17.22 6.34
N ALA A 37 -0.92 -16.99 7.54
CA ALA A 37 -0.14 -16.71 8.74
C ALA A 37 0.72 -17.92 9.17
N THR A 38 0.17 -19.13 9.10
CA THR A 38 0.89 -20.35 9.50
C THR A 38 2.11 -20.59 8.62
N GLN A 39 1.98 -20.41 7.30
CA GLN A 39 3.08 -20.52 6.35
C GLN A 39 4.21 -19.50 6.62
N GLN A 40 3.87 -18.31 7.11
CA GLN A 40 4.85 -17.26 7.45
C GLN A 40 5.56 -17.54 8.79
N THR A 41 4.85 -18.08 9.79
CA THR A 41 5.42 -18.37 11.12
C THR A 41 6.48 -19.47 11.16
N LEU A 42 6.75 -20.15 10.04
CA LEU A 42 7.82 -21.14 9.91
C LEU A 42 9.23 -20.53 10.00
N GLY A 43 9.38 -19.19 10.09
CA GLY A 43 10.69 -18.53 10.17
C GLY A 43 10.86 -17.39 11.20
N SER A 44 9.79 -16.72 11.66
CA SER A 44 9.87 -15.59 12.63
C SER A 44 8.49 -15.09 13.07
N THR A 45 8.44 -14.21 14.08
CA THR A 45 7.21 -13.50 14.49
C THR A 45 6.76 -12.53 13.39
N ILE A 46 5.46 -12.53 13.07
CA ILE A 46 4.85 -11.63 12.08
C ILE A 46 4.75 -10.22 12.66
N ASP A 47 5.40 -9.23 12.04
CA ASP A 47 5.15 -7.83 12.38
C ASP A 47 3.80 -7.35 11.83
N LYS A 48 3.24 -6.31 12.45
CA LYS A 48 1.90 -5.80 12.08
C LYS A 48 1.81 -5.38 10.61
N ALA A 49 2.85 -4.79 10.02
CA ALA A 49 2.78 -4.36 8.62
C ALA A 49 2.67 -5.57 7.68
N THR A 50 3.44 -6.64 7.94
CA THR A 50 3.29 -7.92 7.24
C THR A 50 1.91 -8.51 7.44
N GLY A 51 1.39 -8.49 8.67
CA GLY A 51 0.07 -9.04 8.99
C GLY A 51 -1.06 -8.34 8.25
N ILE A 52 -1.00 -7.01 8.07
CA ILE A 52 -1.95 -6.27 7.24
C ILE A 52 -1.88 -6.69 5.77
N LEU A 53 -0.68 -6.93 5.21
CA LEU A 53 -0.54 -7.42 3.83
C LEU A 53 -1.06 -8.85 3.68
N LEU A 54 -0.82 -9.73 4.65
CA LEU A 54 -1.38 -11.09 4.66
C LEU A 54 -2.92 -11.06 4.71
N TYR A 55 -3.50 -10.13 5.48
CA TYR A 55 -4.95 -9.89 5.48
C TYR A 55 -5.44 -9.40 4.11
N GLY A 56 -4.74 -8.45 3.50
CA GLY A 56 -5.04 -7.96 2.14
C GLY A 56 -4.99 -9.07 1.10
N LEU A 57 -4.00 -9.95 1.19
CA LEU A 57 -3.86 -11.13 0.35
C LEU A 57 -5.04 -12.08 0.53
N ALA A 58 -5.31 -12.51 1.78
CA ALA A 58 -6.35 -13.48 2.07
C ALA A 58 -7.76 -13.00 1.69
N SER A 59 -8.02 -11.69 1.81
CA SER A 59 -9.34 -11.10 1.49
C SER A 59 -9.59 -10.91 -0.01
N ARG A 60 -8.55 -10.92 -0.85
CA ARG A 60 -8.65 -10.59 -2.28
C ARG A 60 -8.23 -11.72 -3.22
N LEU A 61 -7.40 -12.65 -2.75
CA LEU A 61 -6.91 -13.76 -3.56
C LEU A 61 -8.03 -14.75 -3.86
N ARG A 62 -8.36 -14.89 -5.15
CA ARG A 62 -9.35 -15.85 -5.63
C ARG A 62 -8.74 -17.23 -5.96
N ASP A 63 -7.53 -17.24 -6.52
CA ASP A 63 -6.83 -18.47 -6.84
C ASP A 63 -5.96 -18.92 -5.66
N THR A 64 -6.53 -19.79 -4.82
CA THR A 64 -5.87 -20.28 -3.60
C THR A 64 -4.61 -21.10 -3.88
N ARG A 65 -4.44 -21.63 -5.10
CA ARG A 65 -3.20 -22.32 -5.52
C ARG A 65 -1.99 -21.39 -5.47
N ARG A 66 -2.22 -20.09 -5.59
CA ARG A 66 -1.18 -19.04 -5.58
C ARG A 66 -0.85 -18.53 -4.18
N LEU A 67 -1.55 -19.01 -3.15
CA LEU A 67 -1.41 -18.49 -1.79
C LEU A 67 0.03 -18.62 -1.29
N SER A 68 0.60 -19.83 -1.34
CA SER A 68 1.96 -20.08 -0.86
C SER A 68 3.03 -19.30 -1.62
N PHE A 69 2.83 -19.15 -2.93
CA PHE A 69 3.71 -18.32 -3.76
C PHE A 69 3.72 -16.87 -3.27
N LEU A 70 2.56 -16.22 -3.13
CA LEU A 70 2.48 -14.82 -2.70
C LEU A 70 2.87 -14.62 -1.23
N VAL A 71 2.54 -15.57 -0.34
CA VAL A 71 2.98 -15.52 1.06
C VAL A 71 4.51 -15.51 1.15
N SER A 72 5.22 -16.28 0.32
CA SER A 72 6.70 -16.29 0.32
C SER A 72 7.31 -14.92 -0.05
N TYR A 73 6.68 -14.19 -0.96
CA TYR A 73 7.09 -12.83 -1.35
C TYR A 73 6.83 -11.80 -0.25
N ILE A 74 5.72 -11.92 0.47
CA ILE A 74 5.40 -11.07 1.62
C ILE A 74 6.33 -11.38 2.80
N ALA A 75 6.57 -12.67 3.07
CA ALA A 75 7.44 -13.14 4.15
C ALA A 75 8.89 -12.68 3.96
N SER A 76 9.40 -12.74 2.73
CA SER A 76 10.74 -12.25 2.36
C SER A 76 10.83 -10.74 2.21
N LYS A 77 9.74 -10.00 2.46
CA LYS A 77 9.64 -8.54 2.29
C LYS A 77 9.93 -8.05 0.87
N LYS A 78 9.88 -8.93 -0.14
CA LYS A 78 9.93 -8.54 -1.55
C LYS A 78 8.67 -7.78 -1.97
N ILE A 79 7.52 -8.17 -1.40
CA ILE A 79 6.27 -7.41 -1.45
C ILE A 79 6.02 -6.87 -0.05
N HIS A 80 6.13 -5.55 0.11
CA HIS A 80 6.02 -4.90 1.42
C HIS A 80 5.16 -3.62 1.38
N THR A 81 4.51 -3.34 0.25
CA THR A 81 3.59 -2.22 0.08
C THR A 81 2.26 -2.66 -0.56
N GLU A 82 1.21 -1.89 -0.31
CA GLU A 82 -0.12 -2.17 -0.86
C GLU A 82 -0.20 -2.08 -2.40
N PRO A 83 0.49 -1.15 -3.08
CA PRO A 83 0.57 -1.16 -4.54
C PRO A 83 1.22 -2.43 -5.09
N GLN A 84 2.31 -2.92 -4.47
CA GLN A 84 2.97 -4.17 -4.88
C GLN A 84 2.04 -5.37 -4.69
N LEU A 85 1.34 -5.47 -3.55
CA LEU A 85 0.35 -6.53 -3.31
C LEU A 85 -0.79 -6.48 -4.33
N SER A 86 -1.30 -5.29 -4.63
CA SER A 86 -2.36 -5.11 -5.63
C SER A 86 -1.90 -5.50 -7.03
N ALA A 87 -0.68 -5.17 -7.42
CA ALA A 87 -0.09 -5.58 -8.68
C ALA A 87 0.11 -7.10 -8.75
N ALA A 88 0.59 -7.72 -7.67
CA ALA A 88 0.77 -9.16 -7.59
C ALA A 88 -0.56 -9.91 -7.74
N LEU A 89 -1.61 -9.46 -7.03
CA LEU A 89 -2.96 -10.01 -7.15
C LEU A 89 -3.52 -9.89 -8.58
N GLU A 90 -3.26 -8.77 -9.25
CA GLU A 90 -3.65 -8.57 -10.63
C GLU A 90 -2.88 -9.50 -11.58
N TYR A 91 -1.57 -9.65 -11.36
CA TYR A 91 -0.72 -10.51 -12.17
C TYR A 91 -1.17 -11.97 -12.12
N VAL A 92 -1.40 -12.53 -10.93
CA VAL A 92 -1.88 -13.93 -10.86
C VAL A 92 -3.29 -14.11 -11.38
N ARG A 93 -4.11 -13.05 -11.38
CA ARG A 93 -5.44 -13.07 -12.00
C ARG A 93 -5.36 -13.12 -13.52
N SER A 94 -4.41 -12.41 -14.13
CA SER A 94 -4.19 -12.41 -15.58
C SER A 94 -3.36 -13.61 -16.08
N HIS A 95 -2.65 -14.30 -15.18
CA HIS A 95 -1.80 -15.47 -15.49
C HIS A 95 -2.28 -16.74 -14.75
N PRO A 96 -3.41 -17.35 -15.19
CA PRO A 96 -4.01 -18.50 -14.50
C PRO A 96 -3.24 -19.82 -14.66
N LEU A 97 -2.28 -19.88 -15.61
CA LEU A 97 -1.51 -21.06 -15.97
C LEU A 97 -0.17 -21.12 -15.25
N ASP A 98 0.32 -22.34 -15.05
CA ASP A 98 1.66 -22.62 -14.56
C ASP A 98 2.61 -22.95 -15.71
N PRO A 99 3.93 -22.68 -15.55
CA PRO A 99 4.55 -21.99 -14.43
C PRO A 99 4.41 -20.46 -14.51
N ILE A 100 4.43 -19.77 -13.37
CA ILE A 100 4.61 -18.30 -13.34
C ILE A 100 6.03 -17.97 -13.74
N ASP A 101 6.18 -17.09 -14.73
CA ASP A 101 7.46 -16.43 -14.99
C ASP A 101 7.80 -15.52 -13.80
N THR A 102 8.83 -15.92 -13.06
CA THR A 102 9.26 -15.23 -11.84
C THR A 102 9.88 -13.87 -12.15
N VAL A 103 10.61 -13.75 -13.27
CA VAL A 103 11.28 -12.49 -13.64
C VAL A 103 10.24 -11.47 -14.09
N ASP A 104 9.28 -11.91 -14.88
CA ASP A 104 8.18 -11.07 -15.33
C ASP A 104 7.30 -10.63 -14.15
N PHE A 105 6.94 -11.57 -13.26
CA PHE A 105 6.19 -11.28 -12.04
C PHE A 105 6.90 -10.24 -11.15
N GLU A 106 8.19 -10.44 -10.86
CA GLU A 106 8.94 -9.53 -10.00
C GLU A 106 9.00 -8.12 -10.59
N ARG A 107 9.21 -8.01 -11.91
CA ARG A 107 9.23 -6.74 -12.63
C ARG A 107 7.87 -6.03 -12.57
N GLU A 108 6.79 -6.73 -12.92
CA GLU A 108 5.43 -6.15 -12.95
C GLU A 108 4.91 -5.78 -11.55
N CYS A 109 5.42 -6.45 -10.51
CA CYS A 109 5.09 -6.17 -9.11
C CYS A 109 6.01 -5.14 -8.46
N GLY A 110 7.02 -4.62 -9.16
CA GLY A 110 7.96 -3.65 -8.58
C GLY A 110 8.81 -4.23 -7.45
N VAL A 111 9.14 -5.52 -7.51
CA VAL A 111 10.06 -6.16 -6.56
C VAL A 111 11.47 -5.60 -6.78
N GLY A 112 12.11 -5.17 -5.70
CA GLY A 112 13.44 -4.55 -5.75
C GLY A 112 13.44 -3.10 -6.25
N VAL A 113 12.30 -2.53 -6.62
CA VAL A 113 12.21 -1.10 -6.95
C VAL A 113 12.24 -0.29 -5.66
N ILE A 114 13.28 0.54 -5.51
CA ILE A 114 13.42 1.47 -4.40
C ILE A 114 13.16 2.87 -4.94
N VAL A 115 12.17 3.56 -4.39
CA VAL A 115 11.93 4.97 -4.70
C VAL A 115 12.68 5.82 -3.67
N THR A 116 13.58 6.69 -4.14
CA THR A 116 14.40 7.53 -3.27
C THR A 116 13.67 8.84 -2.91
N PRO A 117 14.05 9.53 -1.82
CA PRO A 117 13.51 10.84 -1.48
C PRO A 117 13.65 11.85 -2.62
N GLU A 118 14.79 11.85 -3.31
CA GLU A 118 15.09 12.78 -4.41
C GLU A 118 14.14 12.56 -5.59
N GLN A 119 13.81 11.30 -5.92
CA GLN A 119 12.82 11.00 -6.95
C GLN A 119 11.43 11.53 -6.59
N ILE A 120 11.05 11.47 -5.30
CA ILE A 120 9.78 12.02 -4.81
C ILE A 120 9.80 13.55 -4.90
N GLU A 121 10.89 14.18 -4.47
CA GLU A 121 11.09 15.63 -4.54
C GLU A 121 10.95 16.13 -5.98
N GLU A 122 11.66 15.53 -6.94
CA GLU A 122 11.60 15.89 -8.36
C GLU A 122 10.20 15.69 -8.96
N ALA A 123 9.52 14.59 -8.63
CA ALA A 123 8.18 14.31 -9.14
C ALA A 123 7.13 15.28 -8.59
N VAL A 124 7.24 15.64 -7.31
CA VAL A 124 6.38 16.65 -6.67
C VAL A 124 6.68 18.04 -7.23
N GLU A 125 7.94 18.40 -7.41
CA GLU A 125 8.34 19.69 -7.98
C GLU A 125 7.80 19.84 -9.41
N ALA A 126 7.89 18.78 -10.23
CA ALA A 126 7.34 18.76 -11.57
C ALA A 126 5.81 18.97 -11.58
N ALA A 127 5.08 18.34 -10.66
CA ALA A 127 3.64 18.53 -10.51
C ALA A 127 3.30 19.96 -10.05
N ILE A 128 4.04 20.51 -9.09
CA ILE A 128 3.86 21.89 -8.63
C ILE A 128 4.13 22.88 -9.76
N ASN A 129 5.22 22.71 -10.51
CA ASN A 129 5.56 23.60 -11.61
C ASN A 129 4.50 23.60 -12.72
N ARG A 130 3.86 22.45 -12.98
CA ARG A 130 2.74 22.34 -13.93
C ARG A 130 1.51 23.15 -13.51
N HIS A 131 1.23 23.22 -12.20
CA HIS A 131 0.06 23.91 -11.64
C HIS A 131 0.38 25.24 -10.97
N ARG A 132 1.64 25.71 -11.04
CA ARG A 132 2.15 26.88 -10.31
C ARG A 132 1.26 28.12 -10.45
N PRO A 133 0.77 28.51 -11.65
CA PRO A 133 -0.09 29.70 -11.77
C PRO A 133 -1.40 29.57 -10.97
N GLN A 134 -2.04 28.40 -11.01
CA GLN A 134 -3.29 28.15 -10.28
C GLN A 134 -3.03 28.03 -8.77
N LEU A 135 -1.95 27.36 -8.37
CA LEU A 135 -1.54 27.25 -6.98
C LEU A 135 -1.32 28.63 -6.33
N LEU A 136 -0.68 29.56 -7.03
CA LEU A 136 -0.43 30.90 -6.48
C LEU A 136 -1.71 31.73 -6.30
N VAL A 137 -2.71 31.53 -7.17
CA VAL A 137 -3.99 32.25 -7.12
C VAL A 137 -4.93 31.63 -6.09
N GLU A 138 -5.10 30.32 -6.13
CA GLU A 138 -6.05 29.61 -5.25
C GLU A 138 -5.47 29.32 -3.86
N ARG A 139 -4.15 29.40 -3.71
CA ARG A 139 -3.40 29.05 -2.51
C ARG A 139 -3.84 27.69 -1.97
N TYR A 140 -4.27 27.63 -0.72
CA TYR A 140 -4.66 26.38 -0.06
C TYR A 140 -6.07 25.88 -0.41
N HIS A 141 -6.82 26.63 -1.22
CA HIS A 141 -8.07 26.13 -1.82
C HIS A 141 -7.82 25.24 -3.04
N PHE A 142 -6.60 25.24 -3.57
CA PHE A 142 -6.22 24.35 -4.67
C PHE A 142 -6.38 22.88 -4.22
N ASN A 143 -6.85 22.04 -5.14
CA ASN A 143 -6.98 20.61 -4.86
C ASN A 143 -5.61 19.91 -4.86
N MET A 144 -4.97 19.88 -3.69
CA MET A 144 -3.67 19.21 -3.48
C MET A 144 -3.68 17.72 -3.85
N GLY A 145 -4.86 17.10 -3.92
CA GLY A 145 -5.01 15.72 -4.41
C GLY A 145 -4.53 15.53 -5.86
N LEU A 146 -4.55 16.58 -6.69
CA LEU A 146 -3.99 16.52 -8.05
C LEU A 146 -2.47 16.32 -8.01
N LEU A 147 -1.75 17.07 -7.17
CA LEU A 147 -0.29 16.98 -7.05
C LEU A 147 0.13 15.58 -6.59
N MET A 148 -0.56 15.05 -5.57
CA MET A 148 -0.34 13.69 -5.08
C MET A 148 -0.65 12.63 -6.15
N GLY A 149 -1.70 12.83 -6.94
CA GLY A 149 -2.10 11.94 -8.02
C GLY A 149 -1.07 11.89 -9.14
N GLU A 150 -0.56 13.05 -9.56
CA GLU A 150 0.47 13.16 -10.60
C GLU A 150 1.81 12.58 -10.15
N ALA A 151 2.27 12.90 -8.94
CA ALA A 151 3.48 12.31 -8.38
C ALA A 151 3.39 10.78 -8.28
N ARG A 152 2.21 10.25 -7.88
CA ARG A 152 1.96 8.81 -7.83
C ARG A 152 1.93 8.16 -9.21
N ALA A 153 1.47 8.87 -10.24
CA ALA A 153 1.45 8.35 -11.61
C ALA A 153 2.88 8.13 -12.14
N VAL A 154 3.83 8.98 -11.74
CA VAL A 154 5.26 8.83 -12.04
C VAL A 154 5.91 7.75 -11.16
N LEU A 155 5.58 7.76 -9.86
CA LEU A 155 6.21 6.90 -8.85
C LEU A 155 5.23 5.83 -8.35
N LYS A 156 4.90 4.88 -9.22
CA LYS A 156 3.90 3.82 -8.96
C LYS A 156 4.12 3.06 -7.63
N TRP A 157 5.39 2.87 -7.25
CA TRP A 157 5.79 2.08 -6.08
C TRP A 157 6.18 2.90 -4.84
N ALA A 158 6.03 4.23 -4.91
CA ALA A 158 6.37 5.10 -3.80
C ALA A 158 5.39 4.97 -2.63
N ASP A 159 5.88 5.22 -1.42
CA ASP A 159 5.03 5.37 -0.25
C ASP A 159 4.19 6.66 -0.39
N GLY A 160 2.87 6.49 -0.42
CA GLY A 160 1.93 7.60 -0.51
C GLY A 160 2.03 8.61 0.64
N LYS A 161 2.50 8.18 1.82
CA LYS A 161 2.77 9.08 2.95
C LYS A 161 4.00 9.96 2.67
N MET A 162 5.04 9.40 2.06
CA MET A 162 6.23 10.16 1.67
C MET A 162 5.89 11.20 0.60
N ILE A 163 5.13 10.81 -0.43
CA ILE A 163 4.60 11.76 -1.44
C ILE A 163 3.80 12.88 -0.77
N LYS A 164 2.88 12.53 0.15
CA LYS A 164 2.06 13.52 0.85
C LYS A 164 2.93 14.53 1.62
N ASN A 165 3.88 14.03 2.41
CA ASN A 165 4.75 14.88 3.22
C ASN A 165 5.56 15.85 2.34
N GLU A 166 6.06 15.36 1.20
CA GLU A 166 6.83 16.16 0.26
C GLU A 166 5.97 17.24 -0.41
N VAL A 167 4.75 16.89 -0.84
CA VAL A 167 3.76 17.86 -1.35
C VAL A 167 3.47 18.94 -0.30
N ASP A 168 3.17 18.54 0.94
CA ASP A 168 2.83 19.47 2.02
C ASP A 168 4.01 20.45 2.29
N MET A 169 5.25 19.96 2.21
CA MET A 169 6.48 20.75 2.42
C MET A 169 6.75 21.73 1.26
N GLN A 170 6.77 21.28 0.01
CA GLN A 170 7.04 22.16 -1.13
C GLN A 170 5.92 23.20 -1.35
N VAL A 171 4.65 22.84 -1.10
CA VAL A 171 3.53 23.79 -1.14
C VAL A 171 3.67 24.84 -0.05
N LEU A 172 4.09 24.46 1.16
CA LEU A 172 4.38 25.42 2.22
C LEU A 172 5.51 26.39 1.83
N HIS A 173 6.57 25.90 1.19
CA HIS A 173 7.64 26.77 0.68
C HIS A 173 7.16 27.72 -0.43
N LEU A 174 6.27 27.26 -1.31
CA LEU A 174 5.74 28.08 -2.40
C LEU A 174 4.75 29.15 -1.91
N LEU A 175 3.80 28.77 -1.05
CA LEU A 175 2.69 29.62 -0.65
C LEU A 175 2.95 30.39 0.65
N GLY A 176 3.87 29.92 1.48
CA GLY A 176 4.01 30.37 2.87
C GLY A 176 2.89 29.81 3.77
N PRO A 177 2.81 30.24 5.04
CA PRO A 177 1.82 29.73 5.98
C PRO A 177 0.37 30.00 5.53
N LYS A 178 -0.55 29.17 6.01
CA LYS A 178 -2.00 29.38 5.82
C LYS A 178 -2.42 30.67 6.50
N LEU A 179 -3.20 31.49 5.80
CA LEU A 179 -3.81 32.71 6.32
C LEU A 179 -5.28 32.46 6.68
N GLU A 180 -5.92 33.39 7.38
CA GLU A 180 -7.36 33.26 7.73
C GLU A 180 -8.24 33.05 6.50
N ALA A 181 -7.95 33.77 5.41
CA ALA A 181 -8.64 33.62 4.12
C ALA A 181 -8.53 32.21 3.52
N ASP A 182 -7.47 31.45 3.85
CA ASP A 182 -7.27 30.07 3.40
C ASP A 182 -8.08 29.04 4.21
N LEU A 183 -8.68 29.46 5.33
CA LEU A 183 -9.48 28.61 6.22
C LEU A 183 -10.98 28.71 5.92
N GLU A 184 -11.39 29.70 5.12
CA GLU A 184 -12.77 29.85 4.68
C GLU A 184 -13.13 28.75 3.68
N LYS A 185 -14.35 28.22 3.76
CA LYS A 185 -14.82 27.27 2.74
C LYS A 185 -15.20 28.06 1.48
N LYS A 186 -14.64 27.69 0.32
CA LYS A 186 -15.21 28.08 -0.98
C LYS A 186 -16.67 27.60 -1.01
N PHE A 187 -17.60 28.54 -1.21
CA PHE A 187 -19.00 28.26 -1.51
C PHE A 187 -19.16 27.88 -2.98
#